data_AF-A0A420Y2S2-F1
#
_entry.id   AF-A0A420Y2S2-F1
#
_cell.length_a   1.000
_cell.length_b   1.000
_cell.length_c   1.000
_cell.angle_alpha   90.00
_cell.angle_beta   90.00
_cell.angle_gamma   90.00
#
_symmetry.space_group_name_H-M   'P 1'
#
loop_
_entity.id
_entity.type
_entity.pdbx_description
1 polymer ?
#
loop_
_entity_poly.entity_id
_entity_poly.type
_entity_poly.pdbx_seq_one_letter_code
_entity_poly.pdbx_strand_id
1 'polypeptide(L)'
;MEEVTKRHFFEHGKLEPESAERLSCHLCQIRSFATHKKLPITIVNETGDGATIPPTFRFIDHSILRDGVEAAGDEFRSGCDCANDDDCMYGTCLCLQAMASDSESDDERRPIARQRKKRFAYYSSGMKSGLLRSRILNSLEPIYECHQSCNCSKQCPNRVVDRGRTIPLQIFRTDNQRGWGVRSTVDIKKGQYVDCYLGEVITSEEANRRRNESGTSITTRHKDVYLFALDKFMNEESPDPRLRGDPLEVDGEFMGGPTRFINHSCDPNMRIFARVGDQADMHIHDLAFFAIKDIDRLTELTFDYQNGQQDLDNDAHNPKLKSHMTKCRCGSKRCRGYLW
;
A
#
# COMPACT_ATOMS: atom_id res chain seq x y z
N MET A 1 -3.25 9.95 29.54
CA MET A 1 -4.06 10.53 28.44
C MET A 1 -3.32 11.76 27.96
N GLU A 2 -2.70 11.70 26.78
CA GLU A 2 -1.87 12.79 26.23
C GLU A 2 -2.69 14.07 26.02
N GLU A 3 -2.07 15.24 26.20
CA GLU A 3 -2.70 16.56 26.01
C GLU A 3 -3.37 16.73 24.64
N VAL A 4 -2.76 16.19 23.58
CA VAL A 4 -3.32 16.21 22.21
C VAL A 4 -4.65 15.45 22.13
N THR A 5 -4.73 14.33 22.84
CA THR A 5 -5.95 13.51 22.87
C THR A 5 -7.03 14.23 23.67
N LYS A 6 -6.69 14.83 24.83
CA LYS A 6 -7.64 15.61 25.63
C LYS A 6 -8.26 16.74 24.82
N ARG A 7 -7.45 17.56 24.15
CA ARG A 7 -7.93 18.73 23.39
C ARG A 7 -8.92 18.34 22.30
N HIS A 8 -8.62 17.28 21.55
CA HIS A 8 -9.55 16.69 20.58
C HIS A 8 -10.90 16.30 21.21
N PHE A 9 -10.90 15.57 22.33
CA PHE A 9 -12.13 15.09 22.94
C PHE A 9 -12.97 16.19 23.62
N PHE A 10 -12.33 17.23 24.18
CA PHE A 10 -13.03 18.26 24.96
C PHE A 10 -13.38 19.52 24.17
N GLU A 11 -12.63 19.84 23.12
CA GLU A 11 -12.76 21.12 22.41
C GLU A 11 -13.27 20.94 20.97
N HIS A 12 -12.81 19.92 20.23
CA HIS A 12 -13.08 19.85 18.78
C HIS A 12 -14.51 19.46 18.43
N GLY A 13 -15.25 18.83 19.37
CA GLY A 13 -16.70 18.60 19.21
C GLY A 13 -17.53 19.90 19.22
N LYS A 14 -16.94 21.03 19.63
CA LYS A 14 -17.58 22.35 19.72
C LYS A 14 -17.14 23.30 18.60
N LEU A 15 -16.15 22.92 17.80
CA LEU A 15 -15.62 23.73 16.71
C LEU A 15 -16.36 23.42 15.40
N GLU A 16 -16.53 24.45 14.57
CA GLU A 16 -17.03 24.29 13.20
C GLU A 16 -16.16 23.31 12.42
N PRO A 17 -16.75 22.45 11.55
CA PRO A 17 -16.04 21.46 10.75
C PRO A 17 -14.84 22.01 9.99
N GLU A 18 -14.95 23.25 9.48
CA GLU A 18 -13.96 23.90 8.63
C GLU A 18 -12.89 24.71 9.40
N SER A 19 -12.96 24.72 10.74
CA SER A 19 -11.96 25.44 11.54
C SER A 19 -10.54 24.90 11.28
N ALA A 20 -9.57 25.80 11.13
CA ALA A 20 -8.17 25.44 10.87
C ALA A 20 -7.59 24.49 11.94
N GLU A 21 -8.04 24.62 13.19
CA GLU A 21 -7.67 23.73 14.29
C GLU A 21 -8.20 22.30 14.07
N ARG A 22 -9.47 22.15 13.66
CA ARG A 22 -10.06 20.84 13.39
C ARG A 22 -9.47 20.18 12.14
N LEU A 23 -9.18 20.97 11.12
CA LEU A 23 -8.52 20.51 9.89
C LEU A 23 -7.07 20.07 10.12
N SER A 24 -6.37 20.64 11.11
CA SER A 24 -5.00 20.24 11.47
C SER A 24 -4.93 19.09 12.48
N CYS A 25 -6.06 18.70 13.08
CA CYS A 25 -6.13 17.59 14.03
C CYS A 25 -6.17 16.23 13.32
N HIS A 26 -5.15 15.39 13.54
CA HIS A 26 -5.09 14.03 12.98
C HIS A 26 -6.26 13.14 13.40
N LEU A 27 -6.74 13.26 14.64
CA LEU A 27 -7.88 12.47 15.12
C LEU A 27 -9.19 12.91 14.45
N CYS A 28 -9.35 14.19 14.12
CA CYS A 28 -10.48 14.67 13.33
C CYS A 28 -10.41 14.19 11.88
N GLN A 29 -9.22 14.26 11.24
CA GLN A 29 -8.99 13.74 9.89
C GLN A 29 -9.31 12.24 9.81
N ILE A 30 -8.76 11.43 10.71
CA ILE A 30 -9.02 9.99 10.74
C ILE A 30 -10.51 9.66 10.97
N ARG A 31 -11.21 10.48 11.77
CA ARG A 31 -12.65 10.30 12.04
C ARG A 31 -13.55 10.71 10.89
N SER A 32 -13.08 11.53 9.95
CA SER A 32 -13.87 11.91 8.78
C SER A 32 -13.96 10.79 7.75
N PHE A 33 -13.04 9.82 7.79
CA PHE A 33 -13.07 8.65 6.89
C PHE A 33 -14.36 7.86 7.08
N ALA A 34 -15.02 7.55 5.96
CA ALA A 34 -16.32 6.87 5.94
C ALA A 34 -16.30 5.52 6.68
N THR A 35 -15.15 4.83 6.67
CA THR A 35 -14.97 3.52 7.30
C THR A 35 -14.64 3.58 8.80
N HIS A 36 -14.30 4.75 9.36
CA HIS A 36 -13.74 4.88 10.70
C HIS A 36 -14.60 4.23 11.80
N LYS A 37 -15.93 4.37 11.72
CA LYS A 37 -16.85 3.82 12.73
C LYS A 37 -16.78 2.29 12.83
N LYS A 38 -16.55 1.60 11.71
CA LYS A 38 -16.48 0.12 11.64
C LYS A 38 -15.05 -0.38 11.71
N LEU A 39 -14.14 0.34 11.08
CA LEU A 39 -12.74 -0.01 10.88
C LEU A 39 -11.88 1.18 11.33
N PRO A 40 -11.77 1.44 12.64
CA PRO A 40 -11.06 2.60 13.13
C PRO A 40 -9.57 2.54 12.82
N ILE A 41 -8.98 3.72 12.63
CA ILE A 41 -7.55 3.93 12.78
C ILE A 41 -7.38 4.63 14.13
N THR A 42 -6.50 4.11 14.98
CA THR A 42 -6.20 4.69 16.29
C THR A 42 -4.73 5.06 16.38
N ILE A 43 -4.40 6.04 17.22
CA ILE A 43 -3.02 6.46 17.50
C ILE A 43 -2.79 6.28 19.00
N VAL A 44 -1.72 5.57 19.38
CA VAL A 44 -1.36 5.34 20.78
C VAL A 44 0.13 5.55 21.02
N ASN A 45 0.47 6.17 22.13
CA ASN A 45 1.85 6.28 22.60
C ASN A 45 1.90 5.85 24.07
N GLU A 46 2.52 4.70 24.31
CA GLU A 46 2.66 4.09 25.64
C GLU A 46 4.11 4.18 26.17
N THR A 47 5.04 4.75 25.39
CA THR A 47 6.46 4.83 25.78
C THR A 47 6.74 5.97 26.76
N GLY A 48 5.85 6.95 26.84
CA GLY A 48 6.00 8.14 27.69
C GLY A 48 7.00 9.18 27.14
N ASP A 49 7.47 9.02 25.89
CA ASP A 49 8.42 9.96 25.27
C ASP A 49 7.78 11.28 24.81
N GLY A 50 6.45 11.41 24.90
CA GLY A 50 5.69 12.59 24.49
C GLY A 50 5.71 12.83 22.97
N ALA A 51 6.19 11.89 22.17
CA ALA A 51 6.23 12.02 20.73
C ALA A 51 4.81 12.05 20.15
N THR A 52 4.60 12.95 19.19
CA THR A 52 3.36 13.09 18.43
C THR A 52 3.65 12.98 16.94
N ILE A 53 2.64 12.69 16.13
CA ILE A 53 2.77 12.79 14.66
C ILE A 53 2.95 14.26 14.31
N PRO A 54 3.89 14.63 13.40
CA PRO A 54 4.11 16.02 13.04
C PRO A 54 2.81 16.73 12.62
N PRO A 55 2.52 17.93 13.14
CA PRO A 55 1.27 18.65 12.87
C PRO A 55 1.14 19.10 11.41
N THR A 56 2.21 18.99 10.61
CA THR A 56 2.21 19.22 9.16
C THR A 56 1.68 18.02 8.37
N PHE A 57 1.69 16.82 8.94
CA PHE A 57 1.21 15.61 8.28
C PHE A 57 -0.32 15.63 8.12
N ARG A 58 -0.83 15.07 7.01
CA ARG A 58 -2.27 14.96 6.72
C ARG A 58 -2.64 13.52 6.38
N PHE A 59 -3.69 13.00 7.01
CA PHE A 59 -4.29 11.73 6.61
C PHE A 59 -5.19 11.92 5.39
N ILE A 60 -5.02 11.05 4.39
CA ILE A 60 -5.83 11.00 3.16
C ILE A 60 -6.40 9.60 2.97
N ASP A 61 -7.52 9.48 2.27
CA ASP A 61 -8.19 8.21 1.94
C ASP A 61 -8.04 7.78 0.47
N HIS A 62 -7.43 8.63 -0.35
CA HIS A 62 -7.02 8.35 -1.73
C HIS A 62 -5.73 9.12 -2.06
N SER A 63 -4.95 8.64 -3.03
CA SER A 63 -3.76 9.35 -3.51
C SER A 63 -4.15 10.60 -4.31
N ILE A 64 -3.32 11.63 -4.25
CA ILE A 64 -3.57 12.93 -4.89
C ILE A 64 -2.63 13.07 -6.09
N LEU A 65 -3.20 13.17 -7.30
CA LEU A 65 -2.41 13.45 -8.50
C LEU A 65 -1.95 14.92 -8.49
N ARG A 66 -0.66 15.16 -8.75
CA ARG A 66 -0.08 16.50 -8.82
C ARG A 66 0.15 16.96 -10.25
N ASP A 67 0.57 18.21 -10.39
CA ASP A 67 0.85 18.83 -11.68
C ASP A 67 1.77 17.94 -12.54
N GLY A 68 1.40 17.74 -13.79
CA GLY A 68 2.10 16.85 -14.72
C GLY A 68 1.71 15.38 -14.63
N VAL A 69 0.82 14.99 -13.70
CA VAL A 69 0.28 13.64 -13.59
C VAL A 69 -1.21 13.62 -13.92
N GLU A 70 -1.56 12.85 -14.94
CA GLU A 70 -2.94 12.71 -15.40
C GLU A 70 -3.37 11.24 -15.44
N ALA A 71 -4.59 10.98 -14.98
CA ALA A 71 -5.27 9.73 -15.24
C ALA A 71 -5.72 9.66 -16.70
N ALA A 72 -5.97 8.46 -17.19
CA ALA A 72 -6.56 8.26 -18.51
C ALA A 72 -7.92 8.97 -18.63
N GLY A 73 -8.12 9.65 -19.76
CA GLY A 73 -9.41 10.21 -20.15
C GLY A 73 -10.48 9.11 -20.22
N ASP A 74 -11.73 9.49 -19.97
CA ASP A 74 -12.86 8.56 -19.93
C ASP A 74 -13.04 7.79 -21.26
N GLU A 75 -12.61 8.36 -22.38
CA GLU A 75 -12.63 7.75 -23.71
C GLU A 75 -11.73 6.51 -23.87
N PHE A 76 -10.71 6.36 -23.01
CA PHE A 76 -9.80 5.21 -23.02
C PHE A 76 -10.20 4.13 -22.00
N ARG A 77 -11.17 4.43 -21.13
CA ARG A 77 -11.57 3.54 -20.04
C ARG A 77 -12.38 2.36 -20.54
N SER A 78 -11.97 1.14 -20.16
CA SER A 78 -12.61 -0.09 -20.62
C SER A 78 -12.90 -1.03 -19.46
N GLY A 79 -14.17 -1.12 -19.07
CA GLY A 79 -14.65 -2.08 -18.07
C GLY A 79 -15.07 -3.41 -18.67
N CYS A 80 -15.30 -4.42 -17.81
CA CYS A 80 -15.87 -5.69 -18.25
C CYS A 80 -17.40 -5.64 -18.37
N ASP A 81 -17.94 -6.38 -19.34
CA ASP A 81 -19.38 -6.58 -19.56
C ASP A 81 -19.89 -7.88 -18.94
N CYS A 82 -19.26 -8.34 -17.85
CA CYS A 82 -19.69 -9.56 -17.17
C CYS A 82 -21.14 -9.42 -16.68
N ALA A 83 -21.98 -10.41 -16.99
CA ALA A 83 -23.39 -10.42 -16.60
C ALA A 83 -23.56 -10.62 -15.08
N ASN A 84 -22.71 -11.46 -14.47
CA ASN A 84 -22.70 -11.71 -13.05
C ASN A 84 -21.31 -11.43 -12.47
N ASP A 85 -21.27 -11.05 -11.19
CA ASP A 85 -20.03 -10.83 -10.44
C ASP A 85 -19.09 -12.04 -10.49
N ASP A 86 -19.63 -13.26 -10.47
CA ASP A 86 -18.83 -14.48 -10.51
C ASP A 86 -18.11 -14.69 -11.85
N ASP A 87 -18.64 -14.15 -12.96
CA ASP A 87 -17.99 -14.24 -14.27
C ASP A 87 -16.65 -13.49 -14.29
N CYS A 88 -16.48 -12.49 -13.41
CA CYS A 88 -15.23 -11.75 -13.24
C CYS A 88 -14.07 -12.60 -12.66
N MET A 89 -14.32 -13.85 -12.24
CA MET A 89 -13.27 -14.75 -11.76
C MET A 89 -12.55 -15.50 -12.89
N TYR A 90 -13.08 -15.49 -14.11
CA TYR A 90 -12.66 -16.36 -15.21
C TYR A 90 -11.97 -15.57 -16.34
N GLY A 91 -11.13 -16.26 -17.13
CA GLY A 91 -10.37 -15.63 -18.22
C GLY A 91 -11.20 -15.01 -19.35
N THR A 92 -12.53 -15.14 -19.33
CA THR A 92 -13.47 -14.44 -20.23
C THR A 92 -13.73 -12.99 -19.80
N CYS A 93 -13.40 -12.62 -18.55
CA CYS A 93 -13.52 -11.25 -18.07
C CYS A 93 -12.43 -10.38 -18.71
N LEU A 94 -12.83 -9.25 -19.31
CA LEU A 94 -11.92 -8.30 -19.98
C LEU A 94 -10.80 -7.81 -19.05
N CYS A 95 -11.12 -7.57 -17.77
CA CYS A 95 -10.13 -7.11 -16.78
C CYS A 95 -8.95 -8.08 -16.59
N LEU A 96 -9.13 -9.38 -16.89
CA LEU A 96 -8.12 -10.41 -16.68
C LEU A 96 -7.35 -10.78 -17.96
N GLN A 97 -7.49 -10.02 -19.05
CA GLN A 97 -6.85 -10.34 -20.33
C GLN A 97 -5.33 -10.32 -20.24
N ALA A 98 -4.76 -9.35 -19.51
CA ALA A 98 -3.33 -9.15 -19.35
C ALA A 98 -2.66 -10.09 -18.32
N MET A 99 -3.45 -10.83 -17.52
CA MET A 99 -2.88 -11.84 -16.61
C MET A 99 -2.29 -13.00 -17.42
N ALA A 100 -1.24 -13.67 -16.96
CA ALA A 100 -0.82 -14.92 -17.60
C ALA A 100 -1.89 -16.02 -17.42
N SER A 101 -1.98 -16.96 -18.36
CA SER A 101 -2.72 -18.20 -18.12
C SER A 101 -1.92 -19.08 -17.16
N ASP A 102 -2.55 -19.62 -16.13
CA ASP A 102 -1.90 -20.58 -15.23
C ASP A 102 -1.29 -21.75 -16.03
N SER A 103 0.04 -21.81 -16.13
CA SER A 103 0.74 -23.02 -16.53
C SER A 103 0.34 -24.15 -15.57
N GLU A 104 0.13 -25.35 -16.11
CA GLU A 104 -0.42 -26.47 -15.35
C GLU A 104 0.53 -26.93 -14.24
N SER A 105 0.34 -26.44 -13.00
CA SER A 105 0.95 -27.03 -11.81
C SER A 105 0.23 -26.56 -10.55
N ASP A 106 -0.52 -27.48 -9.93
CA ASP A 106 -0.69 -27.67 -8.48
C ASP A 106 -1.97 -28.43 -8.08
N ASP A 107 -2.78 -28.89 -9.04
CA ASP A 107 -3.95 -29.73 -8.75
C ASP A 107 -3.89 -31.08 -9.48
N GLU A 108 -2.76 -31.78 -9.35
CA GLU A 108 -2.76 -33.23 -9.59
C GLU A 108 -3.52 -33.92 -8.45
N ARG A 109 -4.82 -34.13 -8.67
CA ARG A 109 -5.60 -35.34 -8.32
C ARG A 109 -7.09 -35.02 -8.14
N ARG A 110 -7.78 -34.62 -9.21
CA ARG A 110 -9.21 -34.94 -9.36
C ARG A 110 -9.54 -35.19 -10.83
N PRO A 111 -10.09 -36.36 -11.19
CA PRO A 111 -10.81 -36.48 -12.44
C PRO A 111 -12.17 -35.77 -12.27
N ILE A 112 -12.72 -35.25 -13.38
CA ILE A 112 -14.15 -34.95 -13.66
C ILE A 112 -14.45 -33.48 -14.06
N ALA A 113 -14.99 -33.36 -15.29
CA ALA A 113 -15.70 -32.25 -15.93
C ALA A 113 -14.90 -30.99 -16.30
N ARG A 114 -15.12 -30.49 -17.52
CA ARG A 114 -14.65 -29.22 -18.11
C ARG A 114 -15.12 -27.99 -17.29
N GLN A 115 -14.68 -27.85 -16.05
CA GLN A 115 -14.96 -26.65 -15.26
C GLN A 115 -14.09 -25.51 -15.77
N ARG A 116 -14.70 -24.35 -16.02
CA ARG A 116 -13.98 -23.12 -16.41
C ARG A 116 -12.92 -22.83 -15.33
N LYS A 117 -11.65 -22.68 -15.72
CA LYS A 117 -10.55 -22.39 -14.77
C LYS A 117 -10.63 -20.94 -14.31
N LYS A 118 -10.64 -20.71 -12.99
CA LYS A 118 -10.65 -19.36 -12.40
C LYS A 118 -9.25 -18.74 -12.49
N ARG A 119 -9.14 -17.56 -13.09
CA ARG A 119 -7.87 -16.87 -13.39
C ARG A 119 -7.55 -15.72 -12.43
N PHE A 120 -8.57 -15.09 -11.85
CA PHE A 120 -8.40 -13.92 -10.98
C PHE A 120 -7.51 -14.17 -9.76
N ALA A 121 -7.00 -13.09 -9.17
CA ALA A 121 -5.92 -13.12 -8.18
C ALA A 121 -6.31 -13.72 -6.81
N TYR A 122 -7.60 -13.91 -6.53
CA TYR A 122 -8.09 -14.29 -5.20
C TYR A 122 -8.64 -15.72 -5.17
N TYR A 123 -8.64 -16.35 -3.99
CA TYR A 123 -9.40 -17.57 -3.77
C TYR A 123 -10.90 -17.24 -3.76
N SER A 124 -11.71 -18.07 -4.42
CA SER A 124 -13.14 -17.80 -4.59
C SER A 124 -14.05 -18.37 -3.51
N SER A 125 -13.55 -19.28 -2.69
CA SER A 125 -14.38 -20.09 -1.80
C SER A 125 -13.55 -20.71 -0.67
N GLY A 126 -14.26 -21.22 0.35
CA GLY A 126 -13.66 -21.85 1.52
C GLY A 126 -13.04 -20.83 2.48
N MET A 127 -12.24 -21.33 3.44
CA MET A 127 -11.64 -20.50 4.50
C MET A 127 -10.68 -19.41 3.98
N LYS A 128 -10.21 -19.54 2.73
CA LYS A 128 -9.31 -18.57 2.09
C LYS A 128 -10.04 -17.60 1.16
N SER A 129 -11.37 -17.65 1.06
CA SER A 129 -12.14 -16.80 0.14
C SER A 129 -11.78 -15.32 0.31
N GLY A 130 -11.46 -14.64 -0.80
CA GLY A 130 -11.03 -13.24 -0.81
C GLY A 130 -9.55 -13.00 -0.47
N LEU A 131 -8.80 -14.03 -0.06
CA LEU A 131 -7.35 -13.95 0.12
C LEU A 131 -6.63 -14.10 -1.22
N LEU A 132 -5.48 -13.44 -1.36
CA LEU A 132 -4.59 -13.51 -2.51
C LEU A 132 -4.06 -14.95 -2.69
N ARG A 133 -4.08 -15.44 -3.92
CA ARG A 133 -3.61 -16.79 -4.25
C ARG A 133 -2.12 -16.93 -4.04
N SER A 134 -1.69 -18.14 -3.65
CA SER A 134 -0.28 -18.46 -3.44
C SER A 134 0.57 -18.18 -4.68
N ARG A 135 0.03 -18.44 -5.88
CA ARG A 135 0.70 -18.13 -7.15
C ARG A 135 1.11 -16.67 -7.23
N ILE A 136 0.16 -15.75 -7.06
CA ILE A 136 0.40 -14.30 -7.11
C ILE A 136 1.32 -13.86 -5.96
N LEU A 137 1.09 -14.37 -4.74
CA LEU A 137 1.94 -14.08 -3.58
C LEU A 137 3.42 -14.43 -3.82
N ASN A 138 3.69 -15.48 -4.60
CA ASN A 138 5.03 -16.00 -4.85
C ASN A 138 5.69 -15.43 -6.13
N SER A 139 4.92 -14.97 -7.13
CA SER A 139 5.45 -14.51 -8.43
C SER A 139 5.56 -12.99 -8.58
N LEU A 140 5.04 -12.20 -7.62
CA LEU A 140 4.95 -10.73 -7.73
C LEU A 140 4.23 -10.25 -8.99
N GLU A 141 3.36 -11.09 -9.56
CA GLU A 141 2.52 -10.69 -10.67
C GLU A 141 1.59 -9.55 -10.25
N PRO A 142 1.32 -8.59 -11.15
CA PRO A 142 0.36 -7.53 -10.89
C PRO A 142 -1.06 -8.10 -10.72
N ILE A 143 -1.85 -7.44 -9.90
CA ILE A 143 -3.24 -7.76 -9.62
C ILE A 143 -4.11 -6.92 -10.54
N TYR A 144 -4.92 -7.55 -11.38
CA TYR A 144 -5.90 -6.85 -12.21
C TYR A 144 -7.30 -7.02 -11.63
N GLU A 145 -7.88 -5.92 -11.18
CA GLU A 145 -9.21 -5.87 -10.58
C GLU A 145 -10.25 -5.26 -11.52
N CYS A 146 -11.52 -5.51 -11.21
CA CYS A 146 -12.60 -4.71 -11.78
C CYS A 146 -12.60 -3.29 -11.15
N HIS A 147 -13.09 -2.32 -11.91
CA HIS A 147 -13.10 -0.90 -11.55
C HIS A 147 -14.44 -0.25 -11.91
N GLN A 148 -14.58 1.05 -11.71
CA GLN A 148 -15.87 1.76 -11.81
C GLN A 148 -16.59 1.62 -13.17
N SER A 149 -15.87 1.40 -14.26
CA SER A 149 -16.45 1.25 -15.60
C SER A 149 -16.95 -0.17 -15.90
N CYS A 150 -16.74 -1.14 -15.00
CA CYS A 150 -17.22 -2.51 -15.16
C CYS A 150 -18.70 -2.64 -14.80
N ASN A 151 -19.43 -3.51 -15.51
CA ASN A 151 -20.83 -3.82 -15.24
C ASN A 151 -21.07 -4.58 -13.92
N CYS A 152 -20.03 -5.18 -13.34
CA CYS A 152 -20.13 -5.91 -12.08
C CYS A 152 -20.27 -5.00 -10.85
N SER A 153 -20.91 -5.52 -9.81
CA SER A 153 -21.23 -4.77 -8.59
C SER A 153 -20.01 -4.53 -7.70
N LYS A 154 -20.19 -3.76 -6.62
CA LYS A 154 -19.17 -3.59 -5.56
C LYS A 154 -18.88 -4.87 -4.77
N GLN A 155 -19.78 -5.87 -4.85
CA GLN A 155 -19.58 -7.20 -4.25
C GLN A 155 -18.74 -8.13 -5.14
N CYS A 156 -18.37 -7.70 -6.35
CA CYS A 156 -17.57 -8.49 -7.28
C CYS A 156 -16.34 -9.10 -6.58
N PRO A 157 -16.09 -10.41 -6.71
CA PRO A 157 -14.96 -11.08 -6.05
C PRO A 157 -13.60 -10.52 -6.51
N ASN A 158 -13.55 -9.85 -7.66
CA ASN A 158 -12.36 -9.19 -8.22
C ASN A 158 -12.28 -7.68 -7.92
N ARG A 159 -12.71 -7.26 -6.73
CA ARG A 159 -12.70 -5.86 -6.23
C ARG A 159 -12.22 -5.76 -4.77
N VAL A 160 -11.27 -6.60 -4.37
CA VAL A 160 -10.76 -6.66 -2.99
C VAL A 160 -10.05 -5.36 -2.60
N VAL A 161 -9.15 -4.85 -3.44
CA VAL A 161 -8.43 -3.59 -3.19
C VAL A 161 -9.34 -2.40 -3.43
N ASP A 162 -10.19 -2.42 -4.48
CA ASP A 162 -11.20 -1.37 -4.77
C ASP A 162 -12.12 -1.07 -3.57
N ARG A 163 -12.41 -2.09 -2.75
CA ARG A 163 -13.26 -1.95 -1.55
C ARG A 163 -12.58 -1.25 -0.37
N GLY A 164 -11.27 -1.02 -0.46
CA GLY A 164 -10.47 -0.42 0.59
C GLY A 164 -10.28 -1.33 1.82
N ARG A 165 -9.56 -0.79 2.81
CA ARG A 165 -9.19 -1.51 4.04
C ARG A 165 -10.40 -2.13 4.73
N THR A 166 -10.25 -3.39 5.14
CA THR A 166 -11.29 -4.19 5.83
C THR A 166 -10.94 -4.57 7.28
N ILE A 167 -9.81 -4.07 7.80
CA ILE A 167 -9.33 -4.35 9.16
C ILE A 167 -9.07 -3.07 9.95
N PRO A 168 -9.28 -3.03 11.27
CA PRO A 168 -8.84 -1.92 12.11
C PRO A 168 -7.31 -1.84 12.17
N LEU A 169 -6.78 -0.62 12.22
CA LEU A 169 -5.35 -0.37 12.36
C LEU A 169 -5.07 0.54 13.57
N GLN A 170 -3.89 0.36 14.15
CA GLN A 170 -3.39 1.17 15.24
C GLN A 170 -1.97 1.61 14.92
N ILE A 171 -1.79 2.91 14.79
CA ILE A 171 -0.50 3.56 14.76
C ILE A 171 -0.01 3.62 16.20
N PHE A 172 1.16 3.07 16.48
CA PHE A 172 1.71 3.01 17.84
C PHE A 172 3.15 3.48 17.88
N ARG A 173 3.57 4.05 19.02
CA ARG A 173 4.96 4.41 19.24
C ARG A 173 5.77 3.16 19.60
N THR A 174 6.80 2.85 18.81
CA THR A 174 7.72 1.72 19.08
C THR A 174 8.68 2.06 20.22
N ASP A 175 9.08 1.04 20.98
CA ASP A 175 10.04 1.16 22.10
C ASP A 175 11.51 0.96 21.68
N ASN A 176 11.75 0.52 20.45
CA ASN A 176 13.07 0.13 19.95
C ASN A 176 13.72 1.16 19.01
N GLN A 177 13.38 2.44 19.18
CA GLN A 177 13.93 3.58 18.44
C GLN A 177 13.68 3.53 16.92
N ARG A 178 12.59 2.86 16.48
CA ARG A 178 12.13 2.91 15.08
C ARG A 178 11.06 3.99 14.84
N GLY A 179 10.68 4.72 15.89
CA GLY A 179 9.68 5.77 15.80
C GLY A 179 8.26 5.21 15.85
N TRP A 180 7.40 5.66 14.93
CA TRP A 180 6.04 5.15 14.82
C TRP A 180 6.01 3.82 14.05
N GLY A 181 5.07 2.95 14.41
CA GLY A 181 4.81 1.67 13.76
C GLY A 181 3.31 1.48 13.57
N VAL A 182 2.91 0.43 12.86
CA VAL A 182 1.50 0.07 12.68
C VAL A 182 1.29 -1.37 13.13
N ARG A 183 0.17 -1.63 13.81
CA ARG A 183 -0.32 -2.98 14.13
C ARG A 183 -1.82 -3.06 13.88
N SER A 184 -2.36 -4.26 13.70
CA SER A 184 -3.82 -4.47 13.69
C SER A 184 -4.29 -4.97 15.05
N THR A 185 -5.53 -4.63 15.44
CA THR A 185 -6.15 -5.14 16.66
C THR A 185 -6.87 -6.48 16.46
N VAL A 186 -6.83 -7.03 15.23
CA VAL A 186 -7.35 -8.34 14.87
C VAL A 186 -6.27 -9.16 14.17
N ASP A 187 -6.47 -10.48 14.11
CA ASP A 187 -5.56 -11.39 13.43
C ASP A 187 -5.71 -11.22 11.90
N ILE A 188 -4.61 -11.30 11.15
CA ILE A 188 -4.56 -11.16 9.69
C ILE A 188 -4.06 -12.47 9.10
N LYS A 189 -4.76 -13.01 8.10
CA LYS A 189 -4.36 -14.25 7.41
C LYS A 189 -3.37 -13.98 6.28
N LYS A 190 -2.50 -14.95 5.99
CA LYS A 190 -1.64 -14.93 4.81
C LYS A 190 -2.49 -14.76 3.55
N GLY A 191 -2.12 -13.78 2.72
CA GLY A 191 -2.85 -13.39 1.52
C GLY A 191 -3.96 -12.36 1.77
N GLN A 192 -4.17 -11.91 3.01
CA GLN A 192 -5.18 -10.89 3.29
C GLN A 192 -4.67 -9.51 2.88
N TYR A 193 -5.54 -8.75 2.19
CA TYR A 193 -5.32 -7.34 1.91
C TYR A 193 -5.39 -6.52 3.20
N VAL A 194 -4.44 -5.59 3.38
CA VAL A 194 -4.33 -4.73 4.56
C VAL A 194 -4.85 -3.33 4.24
N ASP A 195 -4.14 -2.59 3.40
CA ASP A 195 -4.47 -1.23 2.96
C ASP A 195 -3.53 -0.83 1.80
N CYS A 196 -3.75 0.33 1.17
CA CYS A 196 -2.83 0.86 0.15
C CYS A 196 -1.78 1.80 0.75
N TYR A 197 -0.61 1.89 0.11
CA TYR A 197 0.30 3.02 0.31
C TYR A 197 -0.25 4.22 -0.48
N LEU A 198 -0.54 5.31 0.23
CA LEU A 198 -1.15 6.51 -0.33
C LEU A 198 -0.21 7.70 -0.14
N GLY A 199 -0.29 8.65 -1.07
CA GLY A 199 0.48 9.88 -1.01
C GLY A 199 0.16 10.81 -2.18
N GLU A 200 1.07 11.73 -2.44
CA GLU A 200 1.04 12.57 -3.63
C GLU A 200 1.67 11.80 -4.80
N VAL A 201 0.96 11.61 -5.90
CA VAL A 201 1.53 11.03 -7.13
C VAL A 201 2.19 12.16 -7.91
N ILE A 202 3.50 12.06 -8.10
CA ILE A 202 4.36 13.10 -8.68
C ILE A 202 5.20 12.53 -9.83
N THR A 203 5.67 13.42 -10.71
CA THR A 203 6.60 13.04 -11.79
C THR A 203 7.99 12.73 -11.23
N SER A 204 8.81 12.03 -12.02
CA SER A 204 10.20 11.73 -11.65
C SER A 204 11.03 13.02 -11.48
N GLU A 205 10.77 14.06 -12.26
CA GLU A 205 11.44 15.37 -12.14
C GLU A 205 11.12 16.04 -10.80
N GLU A 206 9.86 16.01 -10.40
CA GLU A 206 9.42 16.56 -9.11
C GLU A 206 9.96 15.74 -7.93
N ALA A 207 9.98 14.40 -8.04
CA ALA A 207 10.60 13.54 -7.05
C ALA A 207 12.10 13.85 -6.88
N ASN A 208 12.83 14.00 -7.99
CA ASN A 208 14.24 14.36 -7.99
C ASN A 208 14.50 15.76 -7.41
N ARG A 209 13.64 16.74 -7.72
CA ARG A 209 13.68 18.07 -7.10
C ARG A 209 13.54 17.96 -5.58
N ARG A 210 12.54 17.21 -5.09
CA ARG A 210 12.30 17.00 -3.65
C ARG A 210 13.46 16.26 -2.97
N ARG A 211 14.07 15.25 -3.62
CA ARG A 211 15.28 14.56 -3.12
C ARG A 211 16.44 15.55 -2.92
N ASN A 212 16.71 16.38 -3.93
CA ASN A 212 17.80 17.36 -3.91
C ASN A 212 17.62 18.43 -2.82
N GLU A 213 16.40 18.93 -2.62
CA GLU A 213 16.10 19.88 -1.56
C GLU A 213 16.23 19.25 -0.17
N SER A 214 15.78 18.01 -0.02
CA SER A 214 15.81 17.28 1.25
C SER A 214 17.22 16.95 1.73
N GLY A 215 18.19 16.83 0.81
CA GLY A 215 19.61 16.64 1.11
C GLY A 215 20.27 17.84 1.81
N THR A 216 19.62 19.02 1.84
CA THR A 216 20.16 20.26 2.43
C THR A 216 19.76 20.50 3.88
N SER A 217 18.70 19.85 4.38
CA SER A 217 18.22 20.01 5.77
C SER A 217 18.43 18.74 6.61
N ILE A 218 18.93 18.92 7.84
CA ILE A 218 19.18 17.84 8.82
C ILE A 218 17.91 17.07 9.17
N THR A 219 16.73 17.66 9.02
CA THR A 219 15.43 17.05 9.37
C THR A 219 14.82 16.19 8.26
N THR A 220 15.30 16.29 7.02
CA THR A 220 14.70 15.67 5.81
C THR A 220 15.63 14.66 5.12
N ARG A 221 16.70 14.22 5.78
CA ARG A 221 17.75 13.33 5.21
C ARG A 221 17.29 11.95 4.72
N HIS A 222 15.98 11.68 4.71
CA HIS A 222 15.38 10.38 4.43
C HIS A 222 14.18 10.50 3.47
N LYS A 223 14.23 11.41 2.49
CA LYS A 223 13.16 11.55 1.47
C LYS A 223 12.89 10.23 0.75
N ASP A 224 13.94 9.47 0.47
CA ASP A 224 13.86 8.16 -0.20
C ASP A 224 13.06 7.11 0.59
N VAL A 225 12.78 7.34 1.88
CA VAL A 225 11.95 6.42 2.69
C VAL A 225 10.47 6.54 2.35
N TYR A 226 10.02 7.70 1.86
CA TYR A 226 8.60 7.97 1.63
C TYR A 226 8.19 7.96 0.16
N LEU A 227 9.16 7.79 -0.74
CA LEU A 227 8.96 7.75 -2.18
C LEU A 227 8.91 6.30 -2.67
N PHE A 228 7.83 5.94 -3.35
CA PHE A 228 7.68 4.63 -3.99
C PHE A 228 7.41 4.80 -5.49
N ALA A 229 8.28 4.24 -6.32
CA ALA A 229 8.12 4.26 -7.76
C ALA A 229 6.94 3.37 -8.21
N LEU A 230 6.21 3.84 -9.21
CA LEU A 230 5.15 3.13 -9.91
C LEU A 230 5.72 2.45 -11.17
N ASP A 231 6.72 1.60 -10.95
CA ASP A 231 7.59 1.08 -12.00
C ASP A 231 7.14 -0.26 -12.60
N LYS A 232 6.07 -0.87 -12.06
CA LYS A 232 5.70 -2.26 -12.35
C LYS A 232 5.48 -2.55 -13.83
N PHE A 233 5.01 -1.56 -14.56
CA PHE A 233 4.60 -1.67 -15.96
C PHE A 233 5.48 -0.86 -16.91
N MET A 234 6.57 -0.27 -16.41
CA MET A 234 7.48 0.49 -17.25
C MET A 234 8.19 -0.44 -18.24
N ASN A 235 8.17 -0.04 -19.50
CA ASN A 235 8.77 -0.74 -20.60
C ASN A 235 9.03 0.25 -21.74
N GLU A 236 10.30 0.46 -22.11
CA GLU A 236 10.71 1.34 -23.21
C GLU A 236 10.06 1.00 -24.55
N GLU A 237 9.66 -0.26 -24.74
CA GLU A 237 8.99 -0.75 -25.95
C GLU A 237 7.46 -0.63 -25.87
N SER A 238 6.92 -0.07 -24.78
CA SER A 238 5.48 0.10 -24.61
C SER A 238 4.88 1.02 -25.69
N PRO A 239 3.74 0.65 -26.29
CA PRO A 239 3.01 1.55 -27.18
C PRO A 239 2.40 2.75 -26.43
N ASP A 240 2.19 2.64 -25.11
CA ASP A 240 1.74 3.74 -24.27
C ASP A 240 2.94 4.62 -23.86
N PRO A 241 3.01 5.90 -24.29
CA PRO A 241 4.10 6.79 -23.92
C PRO A 241 4.26 6.99 -22.41
N ARG A 242 3.19 6.83 -21.62
CA ARG A 242 3.21 7.01 -20.16
C ARG A 242 3.89 5.85 -19.43
N LEU A 243 4.16 4.75 -20.12
CA LEU A 243 4.85 3.57 -19.60
C LEU A 243 6.31 3.48 -20.09
N ARG A 244 6.87 4.56 -20.66
CA ARG A 244 8.27 4.65 -21.10
C ARG A 244 9.03 5.68 -20.27
N GLY A 245 10.34 5.54 -20.16
CA GLY A 245 11.19 6.43 -19.38
C GLY A 245 11.06 6.21 -17.87
N ASP A 246 11.23 7.29 -17.11
CA ASP A 246 11.22 7.25 -15.65
C ASP A 246 9.79 7.11 -15.11
N PRO A 247 9.55 6.23 -14.13
CA PRO A 247 8.22 6.05 -13.54
C PRO A 247 7.79 7.28 -12.73
N LEU A 248 6.47 7.41 -12.58
CA LEU A 248 5.89 8.26 -11.54
C LEU A 248 6.22 7.71 -10.14
N GLU A 249 6.13 8.56 -9.13
CA GLU A 249 6.38 8.15 -7.74
C GLU A 249 5.24 8.60 -6.81
N VAL A 250 4.98 7.81 -5.76
CA VAL A 250 4.06 8.16 -4.68
C VAL A 250 4.86 8.68 -3.49
N ASP A 251 4.67 9.95 -3.14
CA ASP A 251 5.30 10.62 -2.01
C ASP A 251 4.37 10.68 -0.79
N GLY A 252 4.71 9.90 0.23
CA GLY A 252 3.96 9.82 1.49
C GLY A 252 4.47 10.73 2.61
N GLU A 253 5.42 11.64 2.36
CA GLU A 253 6.11 12.36 3.45
C GLU A 253 5.15 13.19 4.30
N PHE A 254 4.33 14.02 3.66
CA PHE A 254 3.42 14.98 4.32
C PHE A 254 1.94 14.60 4.22
N MET A 255 1.56 13.74 3.28
CA MET A 255 0.18 13.28 3.12
C MET A 255 0.18 11.77 2.87
N GLY A 256 -0.68 11.02 3.54
CA GLY A 256 -0.74 9.58 3.32
C GLY A 256 -1.73 8.83 4.21
N GLY A 257 -1.82 7.53 3.99
CA GLY A 257 -2.61 6.62 4.82
C GLY A 257 -1.87 6.16 6.09
N PRO A 258 -2.47 5.28 6.91
CA PRO A 258 -1.80 4.68 8.06
C PRO A 258 -0.55 3.89 7.65
N THR A 259 -0.52 3.35 6.43
CA THR A 259 0.55 2.53 5.87
C THR A 259 1.90 3.23 5.76
N ARG A 260 1.93 4.57 5.71
CA ARG A 260 3.16 5.38 5.79
C ARG A 260 4.01 5.06 7.02
N PHE A 261 3.37 4.67 8.12
CA PHE A 261 4.05 4.40 9.40
C PHE A 261 4.48 2.94 9.56
N ILE A 262 4.31 2.09 8.54
CA ILE A 262 4.76 0.70 8.58
C ILE A 262 6.29 0.68 8.49
N ASN A 263 6.95 0.05 9.46
CA ASN A 263 8.40 -0.02 9.50
C ASN A 263 8.98 -1.07 8.56
N HIS A 264 10.25 -0.86 8.23
CA HIS A 264 11.07 -1.85 7.55
C HIS A 264 11.31 -3.10 8.41
N SER A 265 11.33 -4.27 7.76
CA SER A 265 11.93 -5.49 8.31
C SER A 265 12.62 -6.31 7.21
N CYS A 266 13.80 -6.87 7.52
CA CYS A 266 14.49 -7.84 6.65
C CYS A 266 13.82 -9.23 6.68
N ASP A 267 12.87 -9.47 7.60
CA ASP A 267 11.98 -10.63 7.62
C ASP A 267 10.50 -10.18 7.70
N PRO A 268 10.01 -9.50 6.66
CA PRO A 268 8.73 -8.80 6.72
C PRO A 268 7.54 -9.75 6.82
N ASN A 269 6.41 -9.25 7.34
CA ASN A 269 5.12 -9.96 7.34
C ASN A 269 4.15 -9.49 6.26
N MET A 270 4.48 -8.42 5.54
CA MET A 270 3.72 -7.92 4.40
C MET A 270 4.61 -7.66 3.19
N ARG A 271 3.96 -7.51 2.04
CA ARG A 271 4.58 -7.07 0.79
C ARG A 271 3.62 -6.21 -0.02
N ILE A 272 4.17 -5.30 -0.82
CA ILE A 272 3.43 -4.47 -1.77
C ILE A 272 3.19 -5.26 -3.06
N PHE A 273 1.98 -5.14 -3.62
CA PHE A 273 1.61 -5.62 -4.93
C PHE A 273 1.03 -4.47 -5.74
N ALA A 274 1.44 -4.35 -6.99
CA ALA A 274 0.80 -3.44 -7.93
C ALA A 274 -0.61 -3.93 -8.22
N ARG A 275 -1.61 -3.09 -7.98
CA ARG A 275 -3.00 -3.36 -8.37
C ARG A 275 -3.43 -2.36 -9.44
N VAL A 276 -4.00 -2.89 -10.51
CA VAL A 276 -4.56 -2.12 -11.62
C VAL A 276 -6.06 -2.31 -11.62
N GLY A 277 -6.79 -1.21 -11.60
CA GLY A 277 -8.22 -1.20 -11.89
C GLY A 277 -8.44 -1.11 -13.40
N ASP A 278 -8.39 0.11 -13.92
CA ASP A 278 -8.42 0.35 -15.36
C ASP A 278 -7.04 0.11 -15.98
N GLN A 279 -6.96 -0.66 -17.07
CA GLN A 279 -5.70 -0.92 -17.77
C GLN A 279 -5.12 0.35 -18.39
N ALA A 280 -5.95 1.36 -18.70
CA ALA A 280 -5.47 2.65 -19.17
C ALA A 280 -4.71 3.44 -18.08
N ASP A 281 -4.80 3.05 -16.82
CA ASP A 281 -4.17 3.69 -15.66
C ASP A 281 -3.04 2.84 -15.05
N MET A 282 -2.41 1.98 -15.86
CA MET A 282 -1.27 1.16 -15.43
C MET A 282 -0.06 2.00 -14.94
N HIS A 283 0.14 3.21 -15.46
CA HIS A 283 1.21 4.13 -15.05
C HIS A 283 0.98 4.75 -13.66
N ILE A 284 -0.25 4.71 -13.15
CA ILE A 284 -0.65 5.21 -11.82
C ILE A 284 -1.24 4.09 -10.95
N HIS A 285 -0.75 2.87 -11.11
CA HIS A 285 -1.25 1.70 -10.39
C HIS A 285 -1.19 1.86 -8.86
N ASP A 286 -2.10 1.18 -8.15
CA ASP A 286 -2.12 1.18 -6.69
C ASP A 286 -0.94 0.37 -6.11
N LEU A 287 -0.46 0.78 -4.94
CA LEU A 287 0.52 0.05 -4.13
C LEU A 287 -0.20 -0.64 -2.96
N ALA A 288 -0.68 -1.87 -3.17
CA ALA A 288 -1.52 -2.59 -2.22
C ALA A 288 -0.71 -3.50 -1.30
N PHE A 289 -0.85 -3.35 0.03
CA PHE A 289 -0.23 -4.26 0.99
C PHE A 289 -1.03 -5.54 1.18
N PHE A 290 -0.35 -6.67 1.05
CA PHE A 290 -0.88 -7.99 1.40
C PHE A 290 0.02 -8.68 2.43
N ALA A 291 -0.59 -9.41 3.36
CA ALA A 291 0.13 -10.24 4.32
C ALA A 291 0.76 -11.46 3.62
N ILE A 292 2.05 -11.73 3.89
CA ILE A 292 2.77 -12.88 3.30
C ILE A 292 2.96 -14.05 4.30
N LYS A 293 2.58 -13.83 5.56
CA LYS A 293 2.44 -14.82 6.64
C LYS A 293 1.16 -14.51 7.44
N ASP A 294 0.68 -15.47 8.22
CA ASP A 294 -0.33 -15.16 9.24
C ASP A 294 0.29 -14.20 10.26
N ILE A 295 -0.49 -13.21 10.70
CA ILE A 295 -0.05 -12.14 11.61
C ILE A 295 -1.04 -12.10 12.76
N ASP A 296 -0.55 -12.43 13.95
CA ASP A 296 -1.37 -12.35 15.17
C ASP A 296 -1.66 -10.89 15.50
N ARG A 297 -2.83 -10.64 16.10
CA ARG A 297 -3.20 -9.30 16.58
C ARG A 297 -2.08 -8.66 17.40
N LEU A 298 -1.96 -7.34 17.27
CA LEU A 298 -0.96 -6.50 17.93
C LEU A 298 0.49 -6.78 17.54
N THR A 299 0.76 -7.73 16.64
CA THR A 299 2.05 -7.84 15.97
C THR A 299 2.27 -6.63 15.08
N GLU A 300 3.46 -6.04 15.13
CA GLU A 300 3.83 -4.94 14.24
C GLU A 300 3.82 -5.41 12.78
N LEU A 301 3.16 -4.63 11.93
CA LEU A 301 3.17 -4.78 10.49
C LEU A 301 4.48 -4.21 9.95
N THR A 302 5.13 -4.96 9.06
CA THR A 302 6.42 -4.60 8.47
C THR A 302 6.53 -5.10 7.02
N PHE A 303 7.26 -4.36 6.20
CA PHE A 303 7.61 -4.77 4.83
C PHE A 303 9.09 -4.51 4.54
N ASP A 304 9.60 -5.09 3.47
CA ASP A 304 10.95 -4.81 3.01
C ASP A 304 10.94 -3.60 2.06
N TYR A 305 11.46 -2.47 2.52
CA TYR A 305 11.54 -1.22 1.73
C TYR A 305 12.27 -1.37 0.40
N GLN A 306 13.17 -2.36 0.29
CA GLN A 306 13.94 -2.61 -0.93
C GLN A 306 13.41 -3.81 -1.73
N ASN A 307 12.33 -4.44 -1.24
CA ASN A 307 11.71 -5.62 -1.85
C ASN A 307 12.69 -6.77 -2.23
N GLY A 308 13.81 -6.90 -1.51
CA GLY A 308 14.82 -7.93 -1.76
C GLY A 308 15.80 -7.64 -2.91
N GLN A 309 15.93 -6.40 -3.39
CA GLN A 309 17.03 -6.01 -4.28
C GLN A 309 18.38 -6.27 -3.60
N GLN A 310 19.21 -7.11 -4.23
CA GLN A 310 20.47 -7.62 -3.67
C GLN A 310 21.64 -6.65 -3.80
N ASP A 311 21.53 -5.62 -4.63
CA ASP A 311 22.66 -4.75 -4.99
C ASP A 311 23.23 -3.98 -3.79
N LEU A 312 22.45 -3.81 -2.71
CA LEU A 312 22.84 -3.11 -1.49
C LEU A 312 23.52 -4.00 -0.43
N ASP A 313 23.51 -5.33 -0.57
CA ASP A 313 24.37 -6.17 0.28
C ASP A 313 25.85 -5.79 0.06
N ASN A 314 26.21 -5.33 -1.15
CA ASN A 314 27.54 -4.81 -1.45
C ASN A 314 27.82 -3.42 -0.82
N ASP A 315 26.81 -2.55 -0.76
CA ASP A 315 26.95 -1.19 -0.21
C ASP A 315 27.03 -1.19 1.32
N ALA A 316 26.31 -2.10 1.99
CA ALA A 316 26.46 -2.34 3.42
C ALA A 316 27.87 -2.84 3.82
N HIS A 317 28.67 -3.31 2.85
CA HIS A 317 30.08 -3.66 3.05
C HIS A 317 31.05 -2.55 2.65
N ASN A 318 30.60 -1.48 1.98
CA ASN A 318 31.42 -0.35 1.58
C ASN A 318 31.58 0.68 2.72
N PRO A 319 32.80 0.84 3.30
CA PRO A 319 33.01 1.74 4.43
C PRO A 319 32.70 3.22 4.15
N LYS A 320 32.73 3.63 2.88
CA LYS A 320 32.48 5.02 2.46
C LYS A 320 30.99 5.39 2.43
N LEU A 321 30.11 4.40 2.28
CA LEU A 321 28.66 4.61 2.22
C LEU A 321 28.00 4.51 3.61
N LYS A 322 28.61 3.75 4.52
CA LYS A 322 28.10 3.52 5.90
C LYS A 322 27.80 4.78 6.72
N SER A 323 28.50 5.90 6.50
CA SER A 323 28.26 7.13 7.27
C SER A 323 26.93 7.82 6.96
N HIS A 324 26.28 7.46 5.85
CA HIS A 324 25.01 8.04 5.40
C HIS A 324 23.82 7.07 5.51
N MET A 325 24.08 5.81 5.88
CA MET A 325 23.07 4.75 5.98
C MET A 325 22.43 4.71 7.37
N THR A 326 21.11 4.52 7.44
CA THR A 326 20.43 4.31 8.72
C THR A 326 20.54 2.86 9.15
N LYS A 327 20.98 2.65 10.40
CA LYS A 327 21.09 1.32 11.00
C LYS A 327 19.71 0.68 11.13
N CYS A 328 19.56 -0.52 10.59
CA CYS A 328 18.35 -1.33 10.71
C CYS A 328 18.20 -1.87 12.13
N ARG A 329 16.98 -1.75 12.68
CA ARG A 329 16.62 -2.20 14.03
C ARG A 329 15.43 -3.17 14.02
N CYS A 330 15.25 -3.92 12.94
CA CYS A 330 14.12 -4.81 12.76
C CYS A 330 14.10 -6.02 13.72
N GLY A 331 15.23 -6.32 14.38
CA GLY A 331 15.34 -7.46 15.32
C GLY A 331 15.38 -8.84 14.66
N SER A 332 15.30 -8.92 13.33
CA SER A 332 15.40 -10.19 12.60
C SER A 332 16.80 -10.81 12.71
N LYS A 333 16.87 -12.15 12.82
CA LYS A 333 18.14 -12.90 12.71
C LYS A 333 18.77 -12.80 11.31
N ARG A 334 17.98 -12.45 10.30
CA ARG A 334 18.40 -12.25 8.90
C ARG A 334 18.53 -10.76 8.57
N CYS A 335 18.84 -9.92 9.56
CA CYS A 335 18.97 -8.48 9.37
C CYS A 335 20.18 -8.14 8.47
N ARG A 336 19.96 -7.30 7.45
CA ARG A 336 21.01 -6.77 6.56
C ARG A 336 21.84 -5.64 7.17
N GLY A 337 21.51 -5.23 8.40
CA GLY A 337 22.26 -4.24 9.18
C GLY A 337 21.89 -2.78 8.91
N TYR A 338 21.51 -2.43 7.68
CA TYR A 338 21.13 -1.07 7.26
C TYR A 338 19.84 -1.08 6.43
N LEU A 339 19.16 0.07 6.37
CA LEU A 339 17.85 0.22 5.71
C LEU A 339 17.93 0.57 4.22
N TRP A 340 19.04 1.16 3.79
CA TRP A 340 19.42 1.55 2.43
C TRP A 340 20.93 1.66 2.41
#